data_AF-A0A4Q5R262-F1
#
_entry.id   AF-A0A4Q5R262-F1
#
_cell.length_a   1.000
_cell.length_b   1.000
_cell.length_c   1.000
_cell.angle_alpha   90.00
_cell.angle_beta   90.00
_cell.angle_gamma   90.00
#
_symmetry.space_group_name_H-M   'P 1'
#
loop_
_entity.id
_entity.type
_entity.pdbx_description
1 polymer ?
#
loop_
_entity_poly.entity_id
_entity_poly.type
_entity_poly.pdbx_seq_one_letter_code
_entity_poly.pdbx_strand_id
1 'polypeptide(L)' 'MKLAKLPDRVPIKIIINVTAELNQALGDYAAAYQATYGSAEPVSELIPAMLASFLESDRAFASRRRIK' A
#
# COMPACT_ATOMS: atom_id res chain seq x y z
N MET A 1 -7.43 7.82 -8.56
CA MET A 1 -6.48 7.03 -7.74
C MET A 1 -7.24 5.88 -7.08
N LYS A 2 -6.60 4.72 -6.83
CA LYS A 2 -7.25 3.47 -6.41
C LYS A 2 -7.37 3.26 -4.89
N LEU A 3 -6.90 4.21 -4.08
CA LEU A 3 -6.87 4.02 -2.62
C LEU A 3 -8.06 4.69 -1.95
N ALA A 4 -8.88 3.88 -1.26
CA ALA A 4 -9.96 4.34 -0.39
C ALA A 4 -9.45 4.55 1.05
N LYS A 5 -10.22 5.29 1.86
CA LYS A 5 -9.90 5.57 3.28
C LYS A 5 -9.70 4.28 4.07
N LEU A 6 -8.63 4.20 4.87
CA LEU A 6 -8.22 2.98 5.56
C LEU A 6 -9.19 2.60 6.70
N PRO A 7 -9.59 1.32 6.82
CA PRO A 7 -10.33 0.80 7.97
C PRO A 7 -9.41 0.45 9.14
N ASP A 8 -9.97 0.45 10.35
CA ASP A 8 -9.30 0.07 11.59
C ASP A 8 -8.93 -1.43 11.58
N ARG A 9 -7.65 -1.78 11.81
CA ARG A 9 -7.14 -3.17 11.76
C ARG A 9 -6.07 -3.39 12.82
N VAL A 10 -6.03 -4.59 13.41
CA VAL A 10 -4.95 -5.01 14.33
C VAL A 10 -3.63 -5.11 13.56
N PRO A 11 -2.62 -4.27 13.85
CA PRO A 11 -1.39 -4.23 13.07
C PRO A 11 -0.46 -5.39 13.43
N ILE A 12 0.07 -6.08 12.41
CA ILE A 12 1.17 -7.05 12.56
C ILE A 12 2.44 -6.41 12.01
N LYS A 13 3.50 -6.33 12.84
CA LYS A 13 4.78 -5.77 12.42
C LYS A 13 5.52 -6.75 11.51
N ILE A 14 5.79 -6.33 10.28
CA ILE A 14 6.64 -7.05 9.31
C ILE A 14 7.84 -6.17 9.01
N ILE A 15 9.06 -6.69 9.17
CA ILE A 15 10.30 -6.00 8.80
C ILE A 15 10.70 -6.50 7.41
N ILE A 16 10.93 -5.57 6.48
CA ILE A 16 11.36 -5.86 5.11
C ILE A 16 12.58 -5.01 4.76
N ASN A 17 13.44 -5.52 3.90
CA ASN A 17 14.46 -4.73 3.22
C ASN A 17 13.93 -4.36 1.83
N VAL A 18 14.04 -3.09 1.46
CA VAL A 18 13.68 -2.57 0.14
C VAL A 18 14.93 -2.03 -0.54
N THR A 19 14.94 -2.04 -1.88
CA THR A 19 16.05 -1.42 -2.62
C THR A 19 15.98 0.12 -2.51
N ALA A 20 17.10 0.79 -2.78
CA ALA A 20 17.15 2.25 -2.74
C ALA A 20 16.17 2.88 -3.74
N GLU A 21 16.03 2.27 -4.91
CA GLU A 21 15.14 2.70 -5.99
C GLU A 21 13.67 2.60 -5.56
N LEU A 22 13.30 1.50 -4.90
CA LEU A 22 11.94 1.35 -4.37
C LEU A 22 11.66 2.35 -3.25
N ASN A 23 12.62 2.62 -2.37
CA ASN A 23 12.46 3.62 -1.32
C ASN A 23 12.24 5.03 -1.89
N GLN A 24 12.96 5.41 -2.95
CA GLN A 24 12.75 6.67 -3.65
C GLN A 24 11.34 6.74 -4.27
N ALA A 25 10.94 5.71 -5.00
CA ALA A 25 9.61 5.66 -5.61
C ALA A 25 8.47 5.74 -4.60
N LEU A 26 8.64 5.13 -3.41
CA LEU A 26 7.68 5.24 -2.31
C LEU A 26 7.57 6.66 -1.76
N GLY A 27 8.70 7.38 -1.67
CA GLY A 27 8.73 8.80 -1.30
C GLY A 27 7.99 9.68 -2.31
N ASP A 28 8.27 9.49 -3.61
CA ASP A 28 7.58 10.21 -4.69
C ASP A 28 6.06 9.95 -4.66
N TYR A 29 5.67 8.70 -4.40
CA TYR A 29 4.27 8.33 -4.25
C TYR A 29 3.60 9.04 -3.07
N ALA A 30 4.27 9.13 -1.92
CA ALA A 30 3.76 9.84 -0.75
C ALA A 30 3.57 11.35 -1.03
N ALA A 31 4.51 11.97 -1.75
CA ALA A 31 4.39 13.36 -2.18
C ALA A 31 3.18 13.56 -3.12
N ALA A 32 2.99 12.66 -4.09
CA ALA A 32 1.83 12.68 -4.99
C ALA A 32 0.50 12.45 -4.24
N TYR A 33 0.49 11.57 -3.23
CA TYR A 33 -0.67 11.32 -2.38
C TYR A 33 -1.06 12.58 -1.60
N GLN A 34 -0.08 13.24 -0.96
CA GLN A 34 -0.29 14.49 -0.25
C GLN A 34 -0.80 15.58 -1.19
N ALA A 35 -0.23 15.72 -2.38
CA ALA A 35 -0.68 16.70 -3.37
C ALA A 35 -2.15 16.46 -3.79
N THR A 36 -2.59 15.21 -3.83
CA THR A 36 -3.96 14.86 -4.26
C THR A 36 -4.99 15.03 -3.14
N TYR A 37 -4.64 14.64 -1.91
CA TYR A 37 -5.61 14.56 -0.80
C TYR A 37 -5.39 15.61 0.29
N GLY A 38 -4.34 16.42 0.20
CA GLY A 38 -3.99 17.44 1.19
C GLY A 38 -3.47 16.89 2.52
N SER A 39 -3.48 15.56 2.71
CA SER A 39 -2.99 14.89 3.93
C SER A 39 -1.65 14.25 3.66
N ALA A 40 -0.64 14.65 4.44
CA ALA A 40 0.64 13.96 4.48
C ALA A 40 0.47 12.68 5.29
N GLU A 41 0.68 11.54 4.64
CA GLU A 41 0.72 10.23 5.30
C GLU A 41 2.13 9.65 5.14
N PRO A 42 2.74 9.10 6.20
CA PRO A 42 4.05 8.49 6.07
C PRO A 42 3.97 7.25 5.19
N VAL A 43 5.06 6.98 4.46
CA VAL A 43 5.18 5.82 3.56
C VAL A 43 4.83 4.50 4.29
N SER A 44 5.16 4.37 5.57
CA SER A 44 4.86 3.19 6.39
C SER A 44 3.36 2.91 6.53
N GLU A 45 2.50 3.93 6.49
CA GLU A 45 1.04 3.79 6.54
C GLU A 45 0.45 3.56 5.14
N LEU A 46 1.10 4.09 4.11
CA LEU A 46 0.71 3.88 2.72
C LEU A 46 1.03 2.46 2.22
N ILE A 47 2.18 1.89 2.62
CA ILE A 47 2.63 0.56 2.15
C ILE A 47 1.57 -0.54 2.38
N PRO A 48 1.00 -0.73 3.59
CA PRO A 48 -0.03 -1.75 3.81
C PRO A 48 -1.25 -1.57 2.90
N ALA A 49 -1.65 -0.32 2.69
CA ALA A 49 -2.77 0.06 1.84
C ALA A 49 -2.48 -0.23 0.35
N MET A 50 -1.27 0.09 -0.12
CA MET A 50 -0.79 -0.21 -1.48
C MET A 50 -0.75 -1.71 -1.73
N LEU A 51 -0.20 -2.50 -0.78
CA LEU A 51 -0.13 -3.95 -0.87
C LEU A 51 -1.52 -4.60 -0.87
N ALA A 52 -2.44 -4.11 -0.03
CA ALA A 52 -3.81 -4.59 -0.03
C ALA A 52 -4.49 -4.35 -1.39
N SER A 53 -4.40 -3.11 -1.92
CA SER A 53 -4.96 -2.76 -3.22
C SER A 53 -4.35 -3.58 -4.36
N PHE A 54 -3.04 -3.82 -4.30
CA PHE A 54 -2.34 -4.67 -5.27
C PHE A 54 -2.89 -6.10 -5.25
N LEU A 55 -2.97 -6.74 -4.07
CA LEU A 55 -3.49 -8.11 -3.92
C LEU A 55 -4.97 -8.24 -4.31
N GLU A 56 -5.79 -7.22 -4.04
CA GLU A 56 -7.19 -7.17 -4.46
C GLU A 56 -7.34 -7.04 -5.99
N SER A 57 -6.42 -6.32 -6.63
CA SER A 57 -6.44 -6.11 -8.08
C SER A 57 -5.95 -7.32 -8.88
N ASP A 58 -5.20 -8.23 -8.26
CA ASP A 58 -4.72 -9.46 -8.88
C ASP A 58 -5.83 -10.53 -8.88
N ARG A 59 -6.56 -10.61 -10.00
CA ARG A 59 -7.63 -11.60 -10.19
C ARG A 59 -7.13 -13.04 -10.16
N ALA A 60 -5.91 -13.30 -10.65
CA ALA A 60 -5.34 -14.63 -10.65
C ALA A 60 -5.05 -15.08 -9.21
N PHE A 61 -4.49 -14.18 -8.40
CA PHE A 61 -4.32 -14.39 -6.96
C PHE A 61 -5.67 -14.56 -6.25
N ALA A 62 -6.65 -13.68 -6.51
CA ALA A 62 -7.97 -13.75 -5.90
C ALA A 62 -8.70 -15.08 -6.20
N SER A 63 -8.56 -15.60 -7.43
CA SER A 63 -9.13 -16.90 -7.80
C SER A 63 -8.54 -18.06 -7.01
N ARG A 64 -7.22 -18.07 -6.76
CA ARG A 64 -6.53 -19.11 -5.99
C ARG A 64 -6.81 -19.02 -4.49
N ARG A 65 -6.99 -17.80 -3.95
CA ARG A 65 -7.32 -17.58 -2.55
C ARG A 65 -8.72 -18.06 -2.16
N ARG A 66 -9.67 -18.08 -3.11
CA ARG A 66 -11.04 -18.60 -2.91
C ARG A 66 -11.12 -20.13 -2.92
N ILE A 67 -10.06 -20.84 -3.31
CA ILE A 67 -10.03 -22.31 -3.37
C ILE A 67 -9.55 -22.90 -2.02
N LYS A 68 -9.86 -22.25 -0.91
CA LYS A 68 -9.57 -22.74 0.44
C LYS A 68 -10.83 -22.73 1.29
#